data_AF-A0A3C0L9S2-F1
#
_entry.id   AF-A0A3C0L9S2-F1
#
_cell.length_a   1.000
_cell.length_b   1.000
_cell.length_c   1.000
_cell.angle_alpha   90.00
_cell.angle_beta   90.00
_cell.angle_gamma   90.00
#
_symmetry.space_group_name_H-M   'P 1'
#
loop_
_entity.id
_entity.type
_entity.pdbx_description
1 polymer ?
#
loop_
_entity_poly.entity_id
_entity_poly.type
_entity_poly.pdbx_seq_one_letter_code
_entity_poly.pdbx_strand_id
1 'polypeptide(L)'
;MYLMKGGEIKGMMSIFEAIMIACFGAAWPFSIYKSYTSRSNEGKSLFFLLVILIGYLSGILHKLIYNFDSIIYLYILNFCLVFTDTILYFRNKRINS
;
A
#
# COMPACT_ATOMS: atom_id res chain seq x y z
N MET A 1 7.32 26.97 -24.35
CA MET A 1 8.04 25.67 -24.53
C MET A 1 8.30 24.96 -23.19
N TYR A 2 9.04 25.54 -22.23
CA TYR A 2 9.31 24.90 -20.92
C TYR A 2 8.05 24.60 -20.08
N LEU A 3 7.05 25.49 -20.11
CA LEU A 3 5.80 25.30 -19.36
C LEU A 3 4.91 24.16 -19.92
N MET A 4 4.97 23.87 -21.21
CA MET A 4 4.19 22.77 -21.82
C MET A 4 4.81 21.39 -21.55
N LYS A 5 6.14 21.28 -21.46
CA LYS A 5 6.81 20.05 -21.02
C LYS A 5 6.52 19.69 -19.56
N GLY A 6 6.38 20.70 -18.68
CA GLY A 6 6.14 20.47 -17.26
C GLY A 6 4.81 19.75 -16.95
N GLY A 7 3.77 20.02 -17.73
CA GLY A 7 2.47 19.34 -17.61
C GLY A 7 2.53 17.87 -18.02
N GLU A 8 3.18 17.57 -19.16
CA GLU A 8 3.33 16.18 -19.63
C GLU A 8 4.23 15.35 -18.70
N ILE A 9 5.32 15.93 -18.19
CA ILE A 9 6.22 15.23 -17.26
C ILE A 9 5.49 14.91 -15.95
N LYS A 10 4.70 15.84 -15.40
CA LYS A 10 3.84 15.56 -14.23
C LYS A 10 2.85 14.42 -14.50
N GLY A 11 2.23 14.42 -15.69
CA GLY A 11 1.33 13.35 -16.10
C GLY A 11 2.01 11.98 -16.21
N MET A 12 3.20 11.90 -16.81
CA MET A 12 3.97 10.66 -16.92
C MET A 12 4.46 10.15 -15.56
N MET A 13 4.97 11.03 -14.69
CA MET A 13 5.37 10.68 -13.33
C MET A 13 4.19 10.08 -12.55
N SER A 14 3.01 10.68 -12.71
CA SER A 14 1.77 10.19 -12.10
C SER A 14 1.37 8.80 -12.59
N ILE A 15 1.55 8.48 -13.88
CA ILE A 15 1.15 7.17 -14.42
C ILE A 15 2.03 6.02 -13.95
N PHE A 16 3.36 6.21 -13.92
CA PHE A 16 4.28 5.17 -13.44
C PHE A 16 4.12 4.93 -11.95
N GLU A 17 3.91 5.98 -11.17
CA GLU A 17 3.61 5.88 -9.74
C GLU A 17 2.27 5.15 -9.51
N ALA A 18 1.23 5.49 -10.27
CA ALA A 18 -0.06 4.80 -10.18
C ALA A 18 0.07 3.30 -10.48
N ILE A 19 0.79 2.93 -11.55
CA ILE A 19 1.04 1.52 -11.91
C ILE A 19 1.81 0.81 -10.79
N MET A 20 2.88 1.45 -10.28
CA MET A 20 3.68 0.87 -9.19
C MET A 20 2.83 0.60 -7.95
N ILE A 21 2.05 1.59 -7.48
CA ILE A 21 1.19 1.46 -6.30
C ILE A 21 0.05 0.47 -6.55
N ALA A 22 -0.47 0.38 -7.77
CA ALA A 22 -1.49 -0.61 -8.13
C ALA A 22 -0.92 -2.04 -8.10
N CYS A 23 0.28 -2.25 -8.67
CA CYS A 23 0.97 -3.55 -8.63
C CYS A 23 1.30 -3.98 -7.21
N PHE A 24 1.77 -3.06 -6.36
CA PHE A 24 1.89 -3.34 -4.95
C PHE A 24 0.53 -3.68 -4.36
N GLY A 25 -0.48 -2.84 -4.59
CA GLY A 25 -1.86 -3.00 -4.09
C GLY A 25 -2.45 -4.38 -4.34
N ALA A 26 -2.21 -4.90 -5.54
CA ALA A 26 -2.66 -6.23 -5.94
C ALA A 26 -2.05 -7.38 -5.11
N ALA A 27 -0.88 -7.20 -4.50
CA ALA A 27 -0.24 -8.23 -3.68
C ALA A 27 -0.99 -8.51 -2.36
N TRP A 28 -1.64 -7.50 -1.76
CA TRP A 28 -2.31 -7.66 -0.47
C TRP A 28 -3.59 -8.50 -0.51
N PRO A 29 -4.50 -8.38 -1.48
CA PRO A 29 -5.65 -9.28 -1.61
C PRO A 29 -5.25 -10.76 -1.59
N PHE A 30 -4.18 -11.14 -2.30
CA PHE A 30 -3.65 -12.51 -2.26
C PHE A 30 -3.09 -12.87 -0.88
N SER A 31 -2.37 -11.95 -0.24
CA SER A 31 -1.83 -12.15 1.11
C SER A 31 -2.93 -12.35 2.15
N ILE A 32 -3.98 -11.53 2.10
CA ILE A 32 -5.17 -11.57 2.97
C ILE A 32 -5.94 -12.87 2.75
N TYR A 33 -6.21 -13.22 1.49
CA TYR A 33 -6.93 -14.46 1.15
C TYR A 33 -6.20 -15.69 1.70
N LYS A 34 -4.87 -15.74 1.55
CA LYS A 34 -4.04 -16.82 2.10
C LYS A 34 -4.07 -16.80 3.62
N SER A 35 -3.87 -15.65 4.27
CA SER A 35 -3.96 -15.49 5.74
C SER A 35 -5.30 -15.99 6.28
N TYR A 36 -6.39 -15.65 5.61
CA TYR A 36 -7.74 -15.97 6.07
C TYR A 36 -8.02 -17.47 5.98
N THR A 37 -7.61 -18.09 4.86
CA THR A 37 -7.88 -19.50 4.56
C THR A 37 -6.96 -20.44 5.33
N SER A 38 -5.65 -20.16 5.37
CA SER A 38 -4.68 -21.03 6.05
C SER A 38 -4.75 -20.94 7.58
N ARG A 39 -5.34 -19.85 8.10
CA ARG A 39 -5.32 -19.48 9.54
C ARG A 39 -3.91 -19.49 10.15
N SER A 40 -2.89 -19.42 9.31
CA SER A 40 -1.49 -19.58 9.70
C SER A 40 -0.69 -18.38 9.23
N ASN A 41 0.27 -17.98 10.06
CA ASN A 41 1.21 -16.89 9.80
C ASN A 41 2.55 -17.39 9.26
N GLU A 42 2.65 -18.67 8.86
CA GLU A 42 3.88 -19.25 8.30
C GLU A 42 4.38 -18.44 7.09
N GLY A 43 5.62 -17.98 7.18
CA GLY A 43 6.28 -17.14 6.18
C GLY A 43 5.86 -15.66 6.17
N LYS A 44 5.02 -15.18 7.10
CA LYS A 44 4.67 -13.76 7.24
C LYS A 44 5.48 -13.07 8.34
N SER A 45 6.08 -11.94 8.00
CA SER A 45 6.79 -11.07 8.95
C SER A 45 5.89 -9.90 9.37
N LEU A 46 5.55 -9.83 10.67
CA LEU A 46 4.82 -8.69 11.23
C LEU A 46 5.61 -7.38 11.07
N PHE A 47 6.93 -7.44 11.27
CA PHE A 47 7.79 -6.26 11.11
C PHE A 47 7.72 -5.70 9.69
N PHE A 48 7.71 -6.57 8.68
CA PHE A 48 7.56 -6.16 7.29
C PHE A 48 6.23 -5.44 7.03
N LEU A 49 5.11 -5.96 7.57
CA LEU A 49 3.80 -5.31 7.46
C LEU A 49 3.78 -3.92 8.13
N LEU A 50 4.41 -3.78 9.30
CA LEU A 50 4.49 -2.50 10.01
C LEU A 50 5.34 -1.48 9.25
N VAL A 51 6.49 -1.89 8.70
CA VAL A 51 7.34 -1.01 7.88
C VAL A 51 6.58 -0.50 6.66
N ILE A 52 5.80 -1.36 6.00
CA ILE A 52 4.97 -0.96 4.87
C ILE A 52 3.86 0.01 5.29
N LEU A 53 3.19 -0.22 6.42
CA LEU A 53 2.16 0.69 6.94
C LEU A 53 2.71 2.10 7.17
N ILE A 54 3.90 2.19 7.79
CA ILE A 54 4.57 3.48 8.03
C ILE A 54 4.98 4.12 6.69
N GLY A 55 5.44 3.33 5.74
CA GLY A 55 5.76 3.80 4.39
C GLY A 55 4.56 4.41 3.67
N TYR A 56 3.41 3.71 3.67
CA TYR A 56 2.18 4.23 3.07
C TYR A 56 1.67 5.48 3.79
N LEU A 57 1.70 5.51 5.13
CA LEU A 57 1.32 6.69 5.91
C LEU A 57 2.20 7.90 5.55
N SER A 58 3.51 7.71 5.46
CA SER A 58 4.45 8.75 5.06
C SER A 58 4.17 9.26 3.64
N GLY A 59 3.86 8.36 2.70
CA GLY A 59 3.48 8.73 1.33
C GLY A 59 2.18 9.54 1.25
N ILE A 60 1.16 9.14 2.04
CA ILE A 60 -0.11 9.87 2.16
C ILE A 60 0.14 11.28 2.71
N LEU A 61 0.91 11.41 3.80
CA LEU A 61 1.26 12.71 4.39
C LEU A 61 2.02 13.59 3.38
N HIS A 62 2.96 13.03 2.63
CA HIS A 62 3.69 13.76 1.60
C HIS A 62 2.75 14.30 0.50
N LYS A 63 1.82 13.48 0.00
CA LYS A 63 0.82 13.87 -0.99
C LYS A 63 -0.13 14.95 -0.45
N LEU A 64 -0.55 14.86 0.81
CA LEU A 64 -1.42 15.87 1.44
C LEU A 64 -0.74 17.23 1.59
N ILE A 65 0.55 17.26 1.95
CA ILE A 65 1.26 18.49 2.29
C ILE A 65 1.87 19.16 1.05
N TYR A 66 2.43 18.38 0.12
CA TYR A 66 3.28 18.93 -0.95
C TYR A 66 2.65 18.87 -2.35
N ASN A 67 2.03 17.74 -2.71
CA ASN A 67 1.51 17.52 -4.07
C ASN A 67 0.28 16.62 -4.04
N PHE A 68 -0.89 17.21 -3.90
CA PHE A 68 -2.14 16.47 -3.90
C PHE A 68 -2.51 16.06 -5.34
N ASP A 69 -2.66 14.75 -5.56
CA ASP A 69 -3.17 14.18 -6.80
C ASP A 69 -4.02 12.93 -6.52
N SER A 70 -4.71 12.44 -7.55
CA SER A 70 -5.61 11.29 -7.44
C SER A 70 -4.93 9.98 -7.04
N ILE A 71 -3.59 9.88 -7.07
CA ILE A 71 -2.87 8.66 -6.66
C ILE A 71 -2.96 8.47 -5.14
N ILE A 72 -3.24 9.54 -4.39
CA ILE A 72 -3.46 9.45 -2.94
C ILE A 72 -4.53 8.41 -2.58
N TYR A 73 -5.57 8.23 -3.42
CA TYR A 73 -6.59 7.22 -3.20
C TYR A 73 -6.01 5.80 -3.28
N LEU A 74 -5.05 5.56 -4.18
CA LEU A 74 -4.36 4.28 -4.28
C LEU A 74 -3.46 4.03 -3.06
N TYR A 75 -2.78 5.06 -2.55
CA TYR A 75 -2.00 4.97 -1.31
C TYR A 75 -2.89 4.63 -0.10
N ILE A 76 -4.03 5.31 0.05
CA ILE A 76 -4.99 5.06 1.13
C ILE A 76 -5.56 3.63 1.03
N LEU A 77 -5.95 3.20 -0.17
CA LEU A 77 -6.45 1.85 -0.41
C LEU A 77 -5.40 0.79 -0.02
N ASN A 78 -4.15 0.98 -0.44
CA ASN A 78 -3.05 0.10 -0.07
C ASN A 78 -2.84 0.06 1.45
N PHE A 79 -2.84 1.23 2.11
CA PHE A 79 -2.74 1.31 3.58
C PHE A 79 -3.84 0.49 4.26
N CYS A 80 -5.10 0.63 3.83
CA CYS A 80 -6.23 -0.12 4.37
C CYS A 80 -6.09 -1.64 4.15
N LEU A 81 -5.59 -2.07 2.99
CA LEU A 81 -5.35 -3.48 2.71
C LEU A 81 -4.24 -4.06 3.62
N VAL A 82 -3.11 -3.38 3.73
CA VAL A 82 -2.00 -3.81 4.61
C VAL A 82 -2.44 -3.83 6.07
N PHE A 83 -3.22 -2.82 6.48
CA PHE A 83 -3.77 -2.75 7.82
C PHE A 83 -4.71 -3.93 8.11
N THR A 84 -5.56 -4.29 7.15
CA THR A 84 -6.44 -5.45 7.26
C THR A 84 -5.64 -6.76 7.38
N ASP A 85 -4.61 -6.95 6.55
CA ASP A 85 -3.73 -8.13 6.66
C ASP A 85 -2.98 -8.17 8.00
N THR A 86 -2.62 -7.00 8.54
CA THR A 86 -1.97 -6.88 9.87
C THR A 86 -2.92 -7.29 10.99
N ILE A 87 -4.19 -6.84 10.97
CA ILE A 87 -5.21 -7.29 11.92
C ILE A 87 -5.39 -8.81 11.82
N LEU A 88 -5.44 -9.32 10.60
CA LEU A 88 -5.60 -10.74 10.33
C LEU A 88 -4.43 -11.58 10.84
N TYR A 89 -3.21 -11.05 10.73
CA TYR A 89 -2.00 -11.63 11.34
C TYR A 89 -2.16 -11.76 12.85
N PHE A 90 -2.60 -10.70 13.55
CA PHE A 90 -2.83 -10.77 15.00
C PHE A 90 -3.95 -11.75 15.37
N ARG A 91 -5.01 -11.85 14.57
CA ARG A 91 -6.08 -12.84 14.75
C ARG A 91 -5.52 -14.26 14.69
N ASN A 92 -4.79 -14.58 13.61
CA ASN A 92 -4.20 -15.92 13.43
C ASN A 92 -3.15 -16.23 14.51
N LYS A 93 -2.39 -15.22 14.95
CA LYS A 93 -1.44 -15.38 16.06
C LYS A 93 -2.13 -15.80 17.35
N ARG A 94 -3.35 -15.32 17.63
CA ARG A 94 -4.14 -15.77 18.80
C ARG A 94 -4.75 -17.16 18.63
N ILE A 95 -5.07 -17.57 17.41
CA ILE A 95 -5.64 -18.91 17.15
C ILE A 95 -4.58 -20.00 17.29
N ASN A 96 -3.34 -19.68 16.90
CA ASN A 96 -2.20 -20.61 16.92
C ASN A 96 -1.29 -20.48 18.15
N SER A 97 -1.68 -19.67 19.15
CA SER A 97 -0.95 -19.53 20.43
C SER A 97 -1.67 -20.28 21.53
#